data_AF-A0A9E1L9V4-F1
#
_entry.id   AF-A0A9E1L9V4-F1
#
_cell.length_a   1.000
_cell.length_b   1.000
_cell.length_c   1.000
_cell.angle_alpha   90.00
_cell.angle_beta   90.00
_cell.angle_gamma   90.00
#
_symmetry.space_group_name_H-M   'P 1'
#
loop_
_entity.id
_entity.type
_entity.pdbx_description
1 polymer ?
#
loop_
_entity_poly.entity_id
_entity_poly.type
_entity_poly.pdbx_seq_one_letter_code
_entity_poly.pdbx_strand_id
1 'polypeptide(L)'
;MSNEYSMEDLVSLCKRRGFIFPASEIYGGINGFWDYGPMGTELKNNLRDAWWHDMVHCPPMGPDGEPLSIVGIDSSIIQNPKVWEASGHVGGFNDPMVDCRESKARYRA
;
A
#
# COMPACT_ATOMS: atom_id res chain seq x y z
N MET A 1 -32.86 -6.14 1.82
CA MET A 1 -32.29 -4.78 1.62
C MET A 1 -30.79 -4.92 1.75
N SER A 2 -30.04 -4.78 0.66
CA SER A 2 -28.59 -4.64 0.73
C SER A 2 -28.31 -3.29 1.39
N ASN A 3 -27.72 -3.29 2.58
CA ASN A 3 -27.16 -2.06 3.13
C ASN A 3 -26.01 -1.64 2.20
N GLU A 4 -26.21 -0.55 1.48
CA GLU A 4 -25.18 0.06 0.66
C GLU A 4 -24.38 0.99 1.58
N TYR A 5 -23.16 0.57 1.93
CA TYR A 5 -22.26 1.37 2.77
C TYR A 5 -21.44 2.30 1.90
N SER A 6 -21.35 3.57 2.29
CA SER A 6 -20.48 4.54 1.62
C SER A 6 -19.02 4.38 2.05
N MET A 7 -18.10 4.97 1.28
CA MET A 7 -16.70 5.04 1.72
C MET A 7 -16.52 5.85 3.00
N GLU A 8 -17.37 6.85 3.23
CA GLU A 8 -17.38 7.67 4.45
C GLU A 8 -17.74 6.82 5.68
N ASP A 9 -18.68 5.88 5.54
CA ASP A 9 -19.05 4.93 6.59
C ASP A 9 -17.86 4.04 6.97
N LEU A 10 -17.11 3.54 5.99
CA LEU A 10 -15.93 2.71 6.20
C LEU A 10 -14.79 3.49 6.88
N VAL A 11 -14.49 4.70 6.40
CA VAL A 11 -13.46 5.57 7.00
C VAL A 11 -13.83 5.89 8.46
N SER A 12 -15.09 6.23 8.71
CA SER A 12 -15.63 6.50 10.05
C SER A 12 -15.49 5.29 10.97
N LEU A 13 -15.81 4.09 10.48
CA LEU A 13 -15.65 2.84 11.22
C LEU A 13 -14.18 2.56 11.54
N CYS A 14 -13.29 2.66 10.56
CA CYS A 14 -11.86 2.41 10.72
C CYS A 14 -11.25 3.30 11.81
N LYS A 15 -11.57 4.59 11.79
CA LYS A 15 -11.12 5.55 12.81
C LYS A 15 -11.72 5.21 14.18
N ARG A 16 -13.03 4.98 14.26
CA ARG A 16 -13.73 4.72 15.54
C ARG A 16 -13.32 3.39 16.20
N ARG A 17 -12.91 2.39 15.40
CA ARG A 17 -12.58 1.04 15.88
C ARG A 17 -11.08 0.75 15.95
N GLY A 18 -10.23 1.73 15.68
CA GLY A 18 -8.77 1.56 15.81
C GLY A 18 -8.14 0.72 14.72
N PHE A 19 -8.62 0.83 13.48
CA PHE A 19 -8.01 0.20 12.32
C PHE A 19 -6.97 1.11 11.65
N ILE A 20 -7.39 2.28 11.17
CA ILE A 20 -6.54 3.18 10.37
C ILE A 20 -6.77 4.62 10.82
N PHE A 21 -5.68 5.38 10.95
CA PHE A 21 -5.66 6.79 11.30
C PHE A 21 -4.84 7.60 10.28
N PRO A 22 -5.17 8.87 10.00
CA PRO A 22 -4.29 9.78 9.27
C PRO A 22 -2.97 9.95 10.02
N ALA A 23 -1.84 9.80 9.32
CA ALA A 23 -0.54 9.96 9.95
C ALA A 23 -0.33 11.40 10.43
N SER A 24 0.18 11.59 11.64
CA SER A 24 0.40 12.90 12.26
C SER A 24 -0.88 13.77 12.37
N GLU A 25 -2.05 13.16 12.59
CA GLU A 25 -3.35 13.85 12.62
C GLU A 25 -3.37 15.09 13.52
N ILE A 26 -2.76 15.02 14.72
CA ILE A 26 -2.74 16.14 15.68
C ILE A 26 -1.93 17.36 15.20
N TYR A 27 -1.14 17.20 14.13
CA TYR A 27 -0.36 18.27 13.49
C TYR A 27 -0.89 18.64 12.10
N GLY A 28 -2.13 18.25 11.77
CA GLY A 28 -2.77 18.57 10.49
C GLY A 28 -2.68 17.46 9.44
N GLY A 29 -2.07 16.33 9.77
CA GLY A 29 -1.98 15.17 8.90
C GLY A 29 -0.93 15.29 7.79
N ILE A 30 -0.60 14.16 7.15
CA ILE A 30 0.23 14.13 5.94
C ILE A 30 -0.50 13.32 4.88
N ASN A 31 -0.94 13.98 3.81
CA ASN A 31 -1.68 13.33 2.73
C ASN A 31 -0.88 12.18 2.12
N GLY A 32 -1.51 11.03 1.96
CA GLY A 32 -0.86 9.83 1.43
C GLY A 32 -0.17 8.95 2.50
N PHE A 33 -0.25 9.32 3.78
CA PHE A 33 0.35 8.55 4.87
C PHE A 33 -0.69 8.24 5.96
N TRP A 34 -0.64 7.01 6.48
CA TRP A 34 -1.58 6.51 7.48
C TRP A 34 -0.89 5.61 8.50
N ASP A 35 -1.41 5.65 9.73
CA ASP A 35 -0.99 4.81 10.84
C ASP A 35 -2.02 3.69 11.07
N TYR A 36 -1.53 2.46 11.26
CA TYR A 36 -2.37 1.33 11.61
C TYR A 36 -2.57 1.28 13.13
N GLY A 37 -3.82 1.35 13.58
CA GLY A 37 -4.17 1.17 14.99
C GLY A 37 -4.03 -0.29 15.44
N PRO A 38 -4.41 -0.62 16.69
CA PRO A 38 -4.26 -1.97 17.24
C PRO A 38 -4.96 -3.04 16.38
N MET A 39 -6.23 -2.83 16.04
CA MET A 39 -7.00 -3.80 15.23
C MET A 39 -6.51 -3.85 13.78
N GLY A 40 -6.08 -2.71 13.24
CA GLY A 40 -5.54 -2.66 11.88
C GLY A 40 -4.19 -3.36 11.76
N THR A 41 -3.36 -3.27 12.79
CA THR A 41 -2.06 -3.95 12.85
C THR A 41 -2.26 -5.47 12.87
N GLU A 42 -3.14 -5.98 13.73
CA GLU A 42 -3.47 -7.41 13.76
C GLU A 42 -4.06 -7.90 12.43
N LEU A 43 -5.01 -7.15 11.86
CA LEU A 43 -5.60 -7.51 10.56
C LEU A 43 -4.55 -7.55 9.45
N LYS A 44 -3.67 -6.54 9.38
CA LYS A 44 -2.60 -6.46 8.39
C LYS A 44 -1.60 -7.61 8.55
N ASN A 45 -1.22 -7.93 9.78
CA ASN A 45 -0.29 -9.04 10.07
C ASN A 45 -0.92 -10.38 9.68
N ASN A 46 -2.17 -10.62 10.06
CA ASN A 46 -2.88 -11.85 9.70
C ASN A 46 -2.98 -12.03 8.19
N LEU A 47 -3.28 -10.96 7.45
CA LEU A 47 -3.36 -11.02 5.99
C LEU A 47 -1.98 -11.29 5.36
N ARG A 48 -0.92 -10.62 5.84
CA ARG A 48 0.47 -10.86 5.39
C ARG A 48 0.87 -12.31 5.64
N ASP A 49 0.60 -12.83 6.84
CA ASP A 49 1.04 -14.16 7.26
C ASP A 49 0.29 -15.27 6.52
N ALA A 50 -1.02 -15.08 6.29
CA ALA A 50 -1.80 -15.97 5.43
C ALA A 50 -1.26 -16.00 4.00
N TRP A 51 -1.00 -14.82 3.41
CA TRP A 51 -0.43 -14.73 2.06
C TRP A 51 0.95 -15.40 1.98
N TRP A 52 1.81 -15.18 2.99
CA TRP A 52 3.13 -15.79 3.04
C TRP A 52 3.04 -17.31 3.12
N HIS A 53 2.14 -17.83 3.96
CA HIS A 53 1.89 -19.27 4.03
C HIS A 53 1.44 -19.82 2.68
N ASP A 54 0.41 -19.22 2.07
CA ASP A 54 -0.20 -19.71 0.83
C ASP A 54 0.72 -19.60 -0.39
N MET A 55 1.64 -18.64 -0.40
CA MET A 55 2.53 -18.42 -1.56
C MET A 55 3.90 -19.05 -1.39
N VAL A 56 4.49 -19.00 -0.19
CA VAL A 56 5.88 -19.43 0.04
C VAL A 56 5.93 -20.82 0.65
N HIS A 57 5.13 -21.11 1.68
CA HIS A 57 5.15 -22.41 2.35
C HIS A 57 4.31 -23.47 1.63
N CYS A 58 3.22 -23.05 1.00
CA CYS A 58 2.30 -23.91 0.27
C CYS A 58 2.01 -23.39 -1.16
N PRO A 59 3.04 -23.20 -2.01
CA PRO A 59 2.88 -22.50 -3.28
C PRO A 59 1.77 -23.10 -4.17
N PRO A 60 0.99 -22.26 -4.87
CA PRO A 60 -0.07 -22.73 -5.74
C PRO A 60 0.49 -23.40 -7.01
N MET A 61 -0.36 -24.15 -7.72
CA MET A 61 -0.01 -24.70 -9.03
C MET A 61 0.18 -23.56 -10.04
N GLY A 62 1.28 -23.63 -10.79
CA GLY A 62 1.57 -22.78 -11.92
C GLY A 62 0.77 -23.17 -13.17
N PRO A 63 0.87 -22.35 -14.24
CA PRO A 63 0.19 -22.61 -15.51
C PRO A 63 0.63 -23.91 -16.22
N ASP A 64 1.79 -24.45 -15.84
CA ASP A 64 2.39 -25.69 -16.32
C ASP A 64 1.92 -26.94 -15.55
N GLY A 65 1.12 -26.76 -14.50
CA GLY A 65 0.58 -27.85 -13.67
C GLY A 65 1.49 -28.27 -12.52
N GLU A 66 2.63 -27.62 -12.33
CA GLU A 66 3.55 -27.87 -11.22
C GLU A 66 3.49 -26.75 -10.17
N PRO A 67 3.77 -27.02 -8.89
CA PRO A 67 3.83 -25.95 -7.87
C PRO A 67 4.84 -24.86 -8.24
N LEU A 68 4.46 -23.60 -8.05
CA LEU A 68 5.36 -22.47 -8.21
C LEU A 68 6.55 -22.59 -7.25
N SER A 69 7.76 -22.32 -7.75
CA SER A 69 8.95 -22.23 -6.90
C SER A 69 9.13 -20.80 -6.41
N ILE A 70 8.85 -20.57 -5.12
CA ILE A 70 8.88 -19.25 -4.50
C ILE A 70 9.85 -19.29 -3.32
N VAL A 71 10.79 -18.34 -3.29
CA VAL A 71 11.78 -18.19 -2.22
C VAL A 71 11.58 -16.85 -1.54
N GLY A 72 11.39 -16.88 -0.22
CA GLY A 72 11.28 -15.67 0.59
C GLY A 72 12.62 -14.95 0.74
N ILE A 73 12.62 -13.64 0.54
CA ILE A 73 13.76 -12.75 0.78
C ILE A 73 13.29 -11.48 1.50
N ASP A 74 14.17 -10.88 2.29
CA ASP A 74 13.95 -9.56 2.91
C ASP A 74 15.12 -8.64 2.52
N SER A 75 14.81 -7.46 1.99
CA SER A 75 15.81 -6.55 1.39
C SER A 75 15.73 -5.15 1.99
N SER A 76 16.81 -4.39 1.89
CA SER A 76 16.85 -3.03 2.42
C SER A 76 15.94 -2.07 1.63
N ILE A 77 15.26 -1.16 2.32
CA ILE A 77 14.44 -0.12 1.66
C ILE A 77 15.33 0.91 0.96
N ILE A 78 16.44 1.30 1.59
CA ILE A 78 17.42 2.21 1.01
C ILE A 78 18.38 1.40 0.13
N GLN A 79 18.52 1.81 -1.12
CA GLN A 79 19.27 1.13 -2.17
C GLN A 79 20.26 2.07 -2.86
N ASN A 80 21.29 1.50 -3.50
CA ASN A 80 22.25 2.28 -4.29
C ASN A 80 21.54 2.92 -5.51
N PRO A 81 21.74 4.22 -5.80
CA PRO A 81 21.10 4.92 -6.91
C PRO A 81 21.20 4.21 -8.28
N LYS A 82 22.32 3.53 -8.56
CA LYS A 82 22.53 2.81 -9.82
C LYS A 82 21.49 1.70 -10.06
N VAL A 83 20.89 1.14 -9.01
CA VAL A 83 19.81 0.13 -9.12
C VAL A 83 18.55 0.77 -9.72
N TRP A 84 18.21 1.99 -9.30
CA TRP A 84 17.04 2.71 -9.80
C TRP A 84 17.23 3.21 -11.23
N GLU A 85 18.47 3.57 -11.59
CA GLU A 85 18.83 3.91 -12.96
C GLU A 85 18.74 2.69 -13.88
N ALA A 86 19.40 1.58 -13.50
CA ALA A 86 19.44 0.36 -14.31
C ALA A 86 18.07 -0.29 -14.50
N SER A 87 17.18 -0.20 -13.51
CA SER A 87 15.80 -0.68 -13.61
C SER A 87 14.87 0.27 -14.38
N GLY A 88 15.35 1.46 -14.77
CA GLY A 88 14.59 2.46 -15.53
C GLY A 88 13.64 3.32 -14.68
N HIS A 89 13.55 3.11 -13.37
CA HIS A 89 12.64 3.87 -12.49
C HIS A 89 12.93 5.38 -12.53
N VAL A 90 14.20 5.79 -12.60
CA VAL A 90 14.57 7.22 -12.65
C VAL A 90 13.97 7.93 -13.87
N GLY A 91 13.89 7.26 -15.02
CA GLY A 91 13.35 7.85 -16.25
C GLY A 91 11.86 7.59 -16.48
N GLY A 92 11.37 6.44 -16.01
CA GLY A 92 10.04 5.92 -16.37
C GLY A 92 8.98 5.99 -15.27
N PHE A 93 9.36 6.16 -14.00
CA PHE A 93 8.38 6.21 -12.90
C PHE A 93 7.98 7.66 -12.60
N ASN A 94 7.21 8.25 -13.52
CA ASN A 94 6.64 9.59 -13.37
C ASN A 94 5.21 9.65 -13.90
N ASP A 95 4.47 10.64 -13.43
CA ASP A 95 3.10 10.92 -13.84
C ASP A 95 3.00 12.32 -14.45
N PRO A 96 2.19 12.51 -15.51
CA PRO A 96 1.89 13.84 -16.02
C PRO A 96 1.21 14.70 -14.94
N MET A 97 1.71 15.92 -14.75
CA MET A 97 1.16 16.88 -13.78
C MET A 97 0.80 18.19 -14.48
N VAL A 98 -0.25 18.84 -14.01
CA VAL A 98 -0.68 20.17 -14.45
C VAL A 98 -0.61 21.14 -13.27
N ASP A 99 -0.05 22.32 -13.50
CA ASP A 99 0.01 23.40 -12.52
C ASP A 99 -1.11 24.43 -12.80
N CYS A 100 -1.93 24.71 -11.79
CA CYS A 100 -2.90 25.80 -11.86
C CYS A 100 -2.21 27.11 -11.47
N ARG A 101 -2.15 28.08 -12.40
CA ARG A 101 -1.48 29.36 -12.18
C ARG A 101 -2.15 30.25 -11.13
N GLU A 102 -3.46 30.06 -10.91
CA GLU A 102 -4.24 30.84 -9.95
C GLU A 102 -4.08 30.28 -8.53
N SER A 103 -4.30 28.98 -8.33
CA SER A 103 -4.19 28.35 -7.01
C SER A 103 -2.76 28.02 -6.62
N LYS A 104 -1.82 28.06 -7.57
CA LYS A 104 -0.42 27.57 -7.43
C LYS A 104 -0.33 26.11 -6.98
N ALA A 105 -1.41 25.35 -7.13
CA ALA A 105 -1.47 23.94 -6.79
C ALA A 105 -1.14 23.08 -8.01
N ARG A 106 -0.64 21.88 -7.73
CA ARG A 106 -0.28 20.88 -8.73
C ARG A 106 -1.25 19.71 -8.66
N TYR A 107 -1.74 19.29 -9.81
CA TYR A 107 -2.72 18.20 -9.96
C TYR A 107 -2.17 17.15 -10.92
N ARG A 108 -2.57 15.89 -10.74
CA ARG A 108 -2.32 14.85 -11.74
C ARG A 108 -3.20 15.15 -12.96
N ALA A 109 -2.62 15.10 -14.16
CA ALA A 109 -3.28 15.47 -15.41
C ALA A 109 -4.44 14.54 -15.77
#